data_AF-A0A6G2JNT1-F1
#
_entry.id   AF-A0A6G2JNT1-F1
#
_cell.length_a   1.000
_cell.length_b   1.000
_cell.length_c   1.000
_cell.angle_alpha   90.00
_cell.angle_beta   90.00
_cell.angle_gamma   90.00
#
_symmetry.space_group_name_H-M   'P 1'
#
loop_
_entity.id
_entity.type
_entity.pdbx_description
1 polymer ?
#
loop_
_entity_poly.entity_id
_entity_poly.type
_entity_poly.pdbx_seq_one_letter_code
_entity_poly.pdbx_strand_id
1 'polypeptide(L)'
;MDANKFSDYLNPEDENMEPVRRWMKSKGKLVYSPTEKLKQELDRHKKMRLQIDEYRKNGSLKQYPAQEVERVKDRLPSLQSDDPDIIALAQVAEVGLLVSGDTDLHADFKAVIGGSVYQTRKHSRLLRRDTCP
;
A
#
# COMPACT_ATOMS: atom_id res chain seq x y z
N MET A 1 0.11 0.13 0.47
CA MET A 1 0.24 0.82 1.76
C MET A 1 0.02 -0.23 2.82
N ASP A 2 0.90 -0.31 3.80
CA ASP A 2 0.75 -1.20 4.95
C ASP A 2 -0.43 -0.75 5.84
N ALA A 3 -1.14 -1.69 6.46
CA ALA A 3 -2.29 -1.47 7.31
C ALA A 3 -1.98 -0.55 8.50
N ASN A 4 -0.80 -0.69 9.11
CA ASN A 4 -0.38 0.20 10.21
C ASN A 4 -0.28 1.64 9.73
N LYS A 5 0.35 1.87 8.57
CA LYS A 5 0.42 3.21 7.96
C LYS A 5 -0.92 3.71 7.43
N PHE A 6 -1.85 2.82 7.12
CA PHE A 6 -3.21 3.23 6.79
C PHE A 6 -3.91 3.85 8.00
N SER A 7 -3.66 3.37 9.21
CA SER A 7 -4.19 3.99 10.43
C SER A 7 -3.64 5.41 10.63
N ASP A 8 -2.33 5.62 10.46
CA ASP A 8 -1.70 6.95 10.47
C ASP A 8 -2.32 7.84 9.37
N TYR A 9 -2.57 7.26 8.18
CA TYR A 9 -3.17 7.97 7.05
C TYR A 9 -4.55 8.53 7.38
N LEU A 10 -5.37 7.76 8.11
CA LEU A 10 -6.71 8.14 8.54
C LEU A 10 -6.70 9.18 9.67
N ASN A 11 -5.58 9.37 10.37
CA ASN A 11 -5.45 10.42 11.36
C ASN A 11 -5.15 11.78 10.68
N PRO A 12 -6.09 12.75 10.68
CA PRO A 12 -5.88 14.03 10.01
C PRO A 12 -4.73 14.85 10.62
N GLU A 13 -4.42 14.63 11.91
CA GLU A 13 -3.36 15.33 12.64
C GLU A 13 -1.95 14.75 12.37
N ASP A 14 -1.85 13.59 11.73
CA ASP A 14 -0.56 13.00 11.40
C ASP A 14 0.14 13.80 10.28
N GLU A 15 1.14 14.59 10.64
CA GLU A 15 1.89 15.42 9.69
C GLU A 15 2.71 14.60 8.67
N ASN A 16 3.08 13.36 8.99
CA ASN A 16 3.80 12.49 8.08
C ASN A 16 2.92 12.00 6.94
N MET A 17 1.61 11.88 7.16
CA MET A 17 0.65 11.43 6.16
C MET A 17 -0.06 12.56 5.42
N GLU A 18 0.12 13.80 5.86
CA GLU A 18 -0.43 14.99 5.20
C GLU A 18 -0.06 15.07 3.70
N PRO A 19 1.22 14.82 3.28
CA PRO A 19 1.56 14.80 1.86
C PRO A 19 0.88 13.68 1.09
N VAL A 20 0.73 12.49 1.71
CA VAL A 20 0.05 11.34 1.09
C VAL A 20 -1.43 11.66 0.90
N ARG A 21 -2.09 12.30 1.89
CA ARG A 21 -3.48 12.76 1.77
C ARG A 21 -3.66 13.77 0.64
N ARG A 22 -2.77 14.77 0.54
CA ARG A 22 -2.80 15.74 -0.58
C ARG A 22 -2.57 15.09 -1.94
N TRP A 23 -1.64 14.13 -2.00
CA TRP A 23 -1.37 13.38 -3.22
C TRP A 23 -2.60 12.57 -3.66
N MET A 24 -3.23 11.82 -2.75
CA MET A 24 -4.45 11.05 -3.02
C MET A 24 -5.64 11.91 -3.48
N LYS A 25 -5.81 13.11 -2.93
CA LYS A 25 -6.87 14.06 -3.34
C LYS A 25 -6.70 14.62 -4.75
N SER A 26 -5.48 14.59 -5.29
CA SER A 26 -5.18 15.20 -6.59
C SER A 26 -5.09 14.17 -7.70
N LYS A 27 -4.10 13.28 -7.63
CA LYS A 27 -3.77 12.33 -8.71
C LYS A 27 -3.27 10.97 -8.19
N GLY A 28 -3.15 10.81 -6.88
CA GLY A 28 -2.66 9.58 -6.26
C GLY A 28 -3.61 8.43 -6.47
N LYS A 29 -3.02 7.24 -6.64
CA LYS A 29 -3.75 5.98 -6.74
C LYS A 29 -3.18 4.99 -5.72
N LEU A 30 -4.06 4.15 -5.18
CA LEU A 30 -3.69 3.01 -4.35
C LEU A 30 -4.01 1.73 -5.09
N VAL A 31 -3.10 0.76 -4.99
CA VAL A 31 -3.39 -0.62 -5.37
C VAL A 31 -4.02 -1.35 -4.20
N TYR A 32 -4.91 -2.27 -4.54
CA TYR A 32 -5.70 -3.02 -3.58
C TYR A 32 -5.91 -4.44 -4.10
N SER A 33 -5.87 -5.42 -3.22
CA SER A 33 -6.28 -6.79 -3.53
C SER A 33 -7.09 -7.35 -2.37
N PRO A 34 -8.28 -7.93 -2.61
CA PRO A 34 -9.14 -8.47 -1.57
C PRO A 34 -8.64 -9.85 -1.08
N THR A 35 -7.39 -9.92 -0.65
CA THR A 35 -6.83 -11.12 0.02
C THR A 35 -7.54 -11.35 1.35
N GLU A 36 -7.46 -12.57 1.87
CA GLU A 36 -8.16 -12.93 3.11
C GLU A 36 -7.64 -12.14 4.31
N LYS A 37 -6.31 -11.91 4.38
CA LYS A 37 -5.68 -11.08 5.42
C LYS A 37 -6.22 -9.65 5.41
N LEU A 38 -6.29 -9.01 4.23
CA LEU A 38 -6.82 -7.65 4.13
C LEU A 38 -8.31 -7.58 4.45
N LYS A 39 -9.11 -8.58 4.05
CA LYS A 39 -10.54 -8.62 4.42
C LYS A 39 -10.72 -8.62 5.94
N GLN A 40 -9.95 -9.46 6.64
CA GLN A 40 -9.99 -9.52 8.11
C GLN A 40 -9.57 -8.19 8.73
N GLU A 41 -8.58 -7.49 8.18
CA GLU A 41 -8.20 -6.15 8.61
C GLU A 41 -9.33 -5.13 8.37
N LEU A 42 -9.95 -5.13 7.20
CA LEU A 42 -11.05 -4.21 6.87
C LEU A 42 -12.27 -4.43 7.76
N ASP A 43 -12.57 -5.68 8.13
CA ASP A 43 -13.68 -6.01 9.02
C ASP A 43 -13.40 -5.55 10.46
N ARG A 44 -12.15 -5.57 10.89
CA ARG A 44 -11.72 -5.00 12.19
C ARG A 44 -11.71 -3.47 12.18
N HIS A 45 -11.44 -2.84 11.04
CA HIS A 45 -11.22 -1.41 10.92
C HIS A 45 -12.27 -0.71 10.03
N LYS A 46 -13.45 -0.42 10.60
CA LYS A 46 -14.57 0.25 9.90
C LYS A 46 -14.17 1.52 9.12
N LYS A 47 -13.28 2.36 9.68
CA LYS A 47 -12.81 3.59 9.01
C LYS A 47 -11.98 3.26 7.76
N MET A 48 -11.16 2.23 7.81
CA MET A 48 -10.35 1.77 6.68
C MET A 48 -11.26 1.30 5.54
N ARG A 49 -12.27 0.50 5.85
CA ARG A 49 -13.29 0.05 4.88
C ARG A 49 -13.99 1.22 4.19
N LEU A 50 -14.47 2.20 4.96
CA LEU A 50 -15.13 3.39 4.40
C LEU A 50 -14.22 4.17 3.45
N GLN A 51 -12.95 4.32 3.81
CA GLN A 51 -11.97 5.03 2.96
C GLN A 51 -11.65 4.27 1.67
N ILE A 52 -11.51 2.95 1.73
CA ILE A 52 -11.33 2.09 0.55
C ILE A 52 -12.55 2.16 -0.37
N ASP A 53 -13.77 2.15 0.18
CA ASP A 53 -15.00 2.30 -0.59
C ASP A 53 -15.09 3.68 -1.25
N GLU A 54 -14.62 4.74 -0.60
CA GLU A 54 -14.51 6.08 -1.19
C GLU A 54 -13.53 6.10 -2.37
N TYR A 55 -12.35 5.48 -2.22
CA TYR A 55 -11.37 5.39 -3.31
C TYR A 55 -11.85 4.53 -4.48
N ARG A 56 -12.64 3.49 -4.20
CA ARG A 56 -13.27 2.71 -5.24
C ARG A 56 -14.25 3.57 -6.03
N LYS A 57 -15.05 4.41 -5.36
CA LYS A 57 -16.06 5.28 -6.01
C LYS A 57 -15.46 6.39 -6.84
N ASN A 58 -14.34 6.98 -6.40
CA ASN A 58 -13.70 8.10 -7.10
C ASN A 58 -12.63 7.67 -8.12
N GLY A 59 -12.37 6.36 -8.29
CA GLY A 59 -11.41 5.82 -9.25
C GLY A 59 -9.94 5.90 -8.81
N SER A 60 -9.66 6.31 -7.58
CA SER A 60 -8.30 6.32 -7.01
C SER A 60 -7.84 4.95 -6.50
N LEU A 61 -8.67 3.91 -6.60
CA LEU A 61 -8.33 2.53 -6.24
C LEU A 61 -8.19 1.65 -7.48
N LYS A 62 -7.03 1.01 -7.65
CA LYS A 62 -6.81 -0.03 -8.66
C LYS A 62 -6.85 -1.40 -7.98
N GLN A 63 -7.90 -2.16 -8.29
CA GLN A 63 -8.10 -3.48 -7.70
C GLN A 63 -7.45 -4.57 -8.57
N TYR A 64 -6.71 -5.46 -7.93
CA TYR A 64 -6.16 -6.67 -8.52
C TYR A 64 -6.84 -7.92 -7.96
N PRO A 65 -7.02 -8.99 -8.77
CA PRO A 65 -7.59 -10.25 -8.29
C PRO A 65 -6.72 -10.90 -7.21
N ALA A 66 -7.33 -11.37 -6.13
CA ALA A 66 -6.61 -12.08 -5.06
C ALA A 66 -5.83 -13.28 -5.60
N GLN A 67 -6.41 -14.03 -6.54
CA GLN A 67 -5.76 -15.21 -7.15
C GLN A 67 -4.43 -14.87 -7.85
N GLU A 68 -4.29 -13.69 -8.45
CA GLU A 68 -3.03 -13.26 -9.07
C GLU A 68 -1.98 -12.95 -8.01
N VAL A 69 -2.40 -12.26 -6.94
CA VAL A 69 -1.53 -11.96 -5.80
C VAL A 69 -1.05 -13.25 -5.12
N GLU A 70 -1.93 -14.21 -4.86
CA GLU A 70 -1.59 -15.51 -4.27
C GLU A 70 -0.57 -16.28 -5.14
N ARG A 71 -0.77 -16.32 -6.47
CA ARG A 71 0.18 -17.00 -7.38
C ARG A 71 1.58 -16.38 -7.37
N VAL A 72 1.68 -15.06 -7.24
CA VAL A 72 2.97 -14.38 -7.13
C VAL A 72 3.57 -14.60 -5.75
N LYS A 73 2.75 -14.55 -4.70
CA LYS A 73 3.16 -14.83 -3.32
C LYS A 73 3.85 -16.17 -3.18
N ASP A 74 3.28 -17.24 -3.75
CA ASP A 74 3.83 -18.60 -3.70
C ASP A 74 5.22 -18.73 -4.37
N ARG A 75 5.63 -17.74 -5.17
CA ARG A 75 6.91 -17.71 -5.89
C ARG A 75 7.90 -16.71 -5.29
N LEU A 76 7.52 -15.98 -4.25
CA LEU A 76 8.42 -15.06 -3.58
C LEU A 76 9.54 -15.85 -2.89
N PRO A 77 10.76 -15.27 -2.81
CA PRO A 77 11.81 -15.83 -1.97
C PRO A 77 11.39 -15.80 -0.50
N SER A 78 12.17 -16.46 0.36
CA SER A 78 12.02 -16.28 1.81
C SER A 78 12.12 -14.78 2.14
N LEU A 79 11.10 -14.27 2.82
CA LEU A 79 11.00 -12.87 3.24
C LEU A 79 11.32 -12.73 4.73
N GLN A 80 11.70 -11.53 5.14
CA GLN A 80 11.88 -11.19 6.56
C GLN A 80 10.56 -10.75 7.20
N SER A 81 9.72 -10.06 6.44
CA SER A 81 8.42 -9.54 6.85
C SER A 81 7.33 -10.61 6.82
N ASP A 82 6.38 -10.49 7.77
CA ASP A 82 5.15 -11.27 7.82
C ASP A 82 4.05 -10.74 6.86
N ASP A 83 4.40 -9.82 5.95
CA ASP A 83 3.50 -9.21 4.95
C ASP A 83 3.80 -9.59 3.49
N PRO A 84 3.88 -10.89 3.13
CA PRO A 84 4.18 -11.33 1.77
C PRO A 84 3.10 -10.91 0.76
N ASP A 85 1.85 -10.73 1.20
CA ASP A 85 0.75 -10.25 0.35
C ASP A 85 1.01 -8.83 -0.19
N ILE A 86 1.69 -7.96 0.59
CA ILE A 86 2.02 -6.60 0.16
C ILE A 86 3.09 -6.62 -0.93
N ILE A 87 4.12 -7.45 -0.77
CA ILE A 87 5.18 -7.62 -1.76
C ILE A 87 4.62 -8.22 -3.05
N ALA A 88 3.81 -9.28 -2.94
CA ALA A 88 3.15 -9.91 -4.07
C ALA A 88 2.25 -8.92 -4.83
N LEU A 89 1.43 -8.14 -4.11
CA LEU A 89 0.58 -7.11 -4.72
C LEU A 89 1.40 -6.04 -5.42
N ALA A 90 2.49 -5.56 -4.81
CA ALA A 90 3.37 -4.58 -5.44
C ALA A 90 3.99 -5.10 -6.74
N GLN A 91 4.38 -6.37 -6.77
CA GLN A 91 4.94 -7.01 -7.95
C GLN A 91 3.91 -7.18 -9.06
N VAL A 92 2.72 -7.72 -8.74
CA VAL A 92 1.61 -7.86 -9.71
C VAL A 92 1.20 -6.51 -10.30
N ALA A 93 1.20 -5.48 -9.46
CA ALA A 93 0.73 -4.16 -9.84
C ALA A 93 1.82 -3.22 -10.36
N GLU A 94 3.07 -3.70 -10.47
CA GLU A 94 4.24 -2.92 -10.89
C GLU A 94 4.40 -1.61 -10.09
N VAL A 95 4.12 -1.66 -8.79
CA VAL A 95 4.16 -0.47 -7.91
C VAL A 95 5.56 -0.25 -7.39
N GLY A 96 6.15 0.90 -7.75
CA GLY A 96 7.49 1.29 -7.33
C GLY A 96 7.56 2.05 -6.00
N LEU A 97 6.45 2.26 -5.28
CA LEU A 97 6.44 2.95 -3.98
C LEU A 97 5.63 2.20 -2.93
N LEU A 98 6.30 1.88 -1.84
CA LEU A 98 5.68 1.41 -0.61
C LEU A 98 5.48 2.57 0.36
N VAL A 99 4.32 2.63 1.01
CA VAL A 99 4.10 3.46 2.20
C VAL A 99 4.03 2.51 3.40
N SER A 100 5.07 2.53 4.24
CA SER A 100 5.21 1.62 5.39
C SER A 100 6.14 2.21 6.46
N GLY A 101 5.98 1.79 7.72
CA GLY A 101 6.95 2.02 8.80
C GLY A 101 7.78 0.79 9.18
N ASP A 102 7.44 -0.39 8.67
CA ASP A 102 8.06 -1.68 8.98
C ASP A 102 9.39 -1.87 8.25
N THR A 103 10.48 -1.98 9.01
CA THR A 103 11.84 -2.11 8.47
C THR A 103 12.08 -3.40 7.69
N ASP A 104 11.47 -4.51 8.11
CA ASP A 104 11.65 -5.82 7.49
C ASP A 104 10.92 -5.80 6.14
N LEU A 105 9.71 -5.22 6.11
CA LEU A 105 8.99 -5.00 4.87
C LEU A 105 9.74 -4.06 3.92
N HIS A 106 10.49 -3.08 4.43
CA HIS A 106 11.31 -2.20 3.58
C HIS A 106 12.47 -2.96 2.94
N ALA A 107 13.11 -3.85 3.69
CA ALA A 107 14.20 -4.68 3.18
C ALA A 107 13.69 -5.59 2.05
N ASP A 108 12.60 -6.31 2.30
CA ASP A 108 11.99 -7.21 1.32
C ASP A 108 11.49 -6.46 0.08
N PHE A 109 10.83 -5.32 0.26
CA PHE A 109 10.35 -4.50 -0.86
C PHE A 109 11.49 -4.02 -1.75
N LYS A 110 12.62 -3.60 -1.17
CA LYS A 110 13.78 -3.19 -1.96
C LYS A 110 14.46 -4.37 -2.65
N ALA A 111 14.53 -5.53 -1.98
CA ALA A 111 15.16 -6.72 -2.53
C ALA A 111 14.37 -7.32 -3.70
N VAL A 112 13.03 -7.35 -3.60
CA VAL A 112 12.15 -7.98 -4.60
C VAL A 112 11.72 -7.00 -5.68
N ILE A 113 11.31 -5.78 -5.30
CA ILE A 113 10.71 -4.81 -6.23
C ILE A 113 11.75 -3.80 -6.73
N GLY A 114 12.78 -3.49 -5.94
CA GLY A 114 13.73 -2.41 -6.25
C GLY A 114 13.12 -1.00 -6.13
N GLY A 115 11.97 -0.88 -5.47
CA GLY A 115 11.22 0.36 -5.35
C GLY A 115 11.70 1.29 -4.21
N SER A 116 10.97 2.39 -4.03
CA SER A 116 11.19 3.37 -2.97
C SER A 116 10.21 3.19 -1.81
N VAL A 117 10.57 3.72 -0.63
CA VAL A 117 9.72 3.67 0.56
C VAL A 117 9.43 5.07 1.09
N TYR A 118 8.15 5.41 1.21
CA TYR A 118 7.66 6.57 1.95
C TYR A 118 7.44 6.19 3.42
N GLN A 119 8.14 6.90 4.31
CA GLN A 119 8.04 6.69 5.76
C GLN A 119 7.57 7.96 6.49
N THR A 120 8.06 9.12 6.04
CA THR A 120 7.84 10.42 6.69
C THR A 120 7.61 11.51 5.65
N ARG A 121 7.17 12.69 6.10
CA ARG A 121 6.97 13.87 5.24
C ARG A 121 8.23 14.27 4.44
N LYS A 122 9.43 13.95 4.93
CA LYS A 122 10.69 14.20 4.21
C LYS A 122 10.78 13.42 2.89
N HIS A 123 9.99 12.37 2.72
CA HIS A 123 9.93 11.55 1.50
C HIS A 123 8.83 11.99 0.52
N SER A 124 8.22 13.17 0.71
CA SER A 124 7.15 13.69 -0.17
C SER A 124 7.52 13.75 -1.66
N ARG A 125 8.81 13.92 -1.99
CA ARG A 125 9.32 13.87 -3.37
C ARG A 125 9.10 12.54 -4.11
N LEU A 126 8.81 11.46 -3.37
CA LEU A 126 8.50 10.14 -3.93
C LEU A 126 7.06 10.04 -4.43
N LEU A 127 6.16 10.93 -3.98
CA LEU A 127 4.74 10.93 -4.33
C LEU A 127 4.53 11.58 -5.71
N ARG A 128 4.82 10.83 -6.78
CA ARG A 128 4.70 11.28 -8.17
C ARG A 128 3.44 10.71 -8.82
N ARG A 129 3.14 11.14 -10.04
CA ARG A 129 1.91 10.72 -10.75
C ARG A 129 2.00 9.28 -11.27
N ASP A 130 3.19 8.88 -11.68
CA ASP A 130 3.55 7.60 -12.30
C ASP A 130 3.89 6.50 -11.27
N THR A 131 3.79 6.80 -9.99
CA THR A 131 4.18 5.92 -8.90
C THR A 131 3.29 4.68 -8.74
N CYS A 132 2.09 4.72 -9.31
CA CYS A 132 1.12 3.64 -9.36
C CYS A 132 0.48 3.64 -10.77
N PRO A 133 1.00 2.82 -11.70
CA PRO A 133 0.61 2.87 -13.12
C PRO A 133 -0.88 2.53 -13.34
#